data_AF-A0A6F8PTE2-F1
#
_entry.id   AF-A0A6F8PTE2-F1
#
_cell.length_a   1.000
_cell.length_b   1.000
_cell.length_c   1.000
_cell.angle_alpha   90.00
_cell.angle_beta   90.00
_cell.angle_gamma   90.00
#
_symmetry.space_group_name_H-M   'P 1'
#
loop_
_entity.id
_entity.type
_entity.pdbx_description
1 polymer ?
#
loop_
_entity_poly.entity_id
_entity_poly.type
_entity_poly.pdbx_seq_one_letter_code
_entity_poly.pdbx_strand_id
1 'polypeptide(L)'
;MMFQELGVFIQQARKEQGIRQQQMADDLGIARATLSGFETGRVADIGLRKVMLMLAYLNYELEPKRQSDLPTFESLRSEQSHE
;
A
#
# COMPACT_ATOMS: atom_id res chain seq x y z
N MET A 1 1.04 -4.15 9.23
CA MET A 1 0.36 -3.63 8.04
C MET A 1 -0.29 -4.78 7.29
N MET A 2 -1.63 -4.77 7.18
CA MET A 2 -2.37 -5.72 6.35
C MET A 2 -2.31 -5.31 4.86
N PHE A 3 -2.61 -6.23 3.95
CA PHE A 3 -2.57 -5.98 2.50
C PHE A 3 -3.43 -4.78 2.07
N GLN A 4 -4.62 -4.63 2.67
CA GLN A 4 -5.53 -3.52 2.40
C GLN A 4 -4.94 -2.18 2.84
N GLU A 5 -4.30 -2.14 4.01
CA GLU A 5 -3.65 -0.94 4.54
C GLU A 5 -2.52 -0.48 3.63
N LEU A 6 -1.75 -1.41 3.05
CA LEU A 6 -0.71 -1.09 2.08
C LEU A 6 -1.28 -0.47 0.80
N GLY A 7 -2.42 -0.98 0.31
CA GLY A 7 -3.11 -0.39 -0.83
C GLY A 7 -3.59 1.04 -0.57
N VAL A 8 -4.17 1.28 0.60
CA VAL A 8 -4.59 2.62 1.05
C VAL A 8 -3.38 3.56 1.19
N PHE A 9 -2.29 3.07 1.77
CA PHE A 9 -1.05 3.82 1.89
C PHE A 9 -0.50 4.25 0.52
N ILE A 10 -0.41 3.33 -0.44
CA ILE A 10 0.06 3.65 -1.81
C ILE A 10 -0.88 4.66 -2.49
N GLN A 11 -2.19 4.54 -2.29
CA GLN A 11 -3.14 5.54 -2.80
C GLN A 11 -2.86 6.93 -2.22
N GLN A 12 -2.65 7.02 -0.91
CA GLN A 12 -2.43 8.28 -0.21
C GLN A 12 -1.12 8.93 -0.66
N ALA A 13 -0.02 8.17 -0.63
CA ALA A 13 1.28 8.63 -1.12
C ALA A 13 1.24 9.12 -2.58
N ARG A 14 0.53 8.39 -3.46
CA ARG A 14 0.34 8.81 -4.86
C ARG A 14 -0.40 10.16 -4.95
N LYS A 15 -1.45 10.34 -4.16
CA LYS A 15 -2.25 11.58 -4.15
C LYS A 15 -1.46 12.77 -3.60
N GLU A 16 -0.65 12.56 -2.57
CA GLU A 16 0.22 13.60 -1.98
C GLU A 16 1.24 14.13 -2.99
N GLN A 17 1.72 13.28 -3.89
CA GLN A 17 2.62 13.65 -4.98
C GLN A 17 1.88 14.20 -6.21
N GLY A 18 0.54 14.31 -6.19
CA GLY A 18 -0.26 14.83 -7.30
C GLY A 18 -0.35 13.88 -8.51
N ILE A 19 0.04 12.62 -8.35
CA ILE A 19 0.16 11.66 -9.45
C ILE A 19 -1.22 11.03 -9.71
N ARG A 20 -1.65 10.98 -10.97
CA ARG A 20 -2.90 10.29 -11.36
C ARG A 20 -2.67 8.78 -11.46
N GLN A 21 -3.71 7.97 -11.19
CA GLN A 21 -3.61 6.51 -11.34
C GLN A 21 -3.21 6.10 -12.77
N GLN A 22 -3.73 6.78 -13.78
CA GLN A 22 -3.39 6.47 -15.18
C GLN A 22 -1.89 6.71 -15.43
N GLN A 23 -1.36 7.85 -14.98
CA GLN A 23 0.06 8.18 -15.10
C GLN A 23 0.94 7.09 -14.48
N MET A 24 0.72 6.76 -13.21
CA MET A 24 1.51 5.74 -12.52
C MET A 24 1.35 4.35 -13.15
N ALA A 25 0.16 4.02 -13.66
CA ALA A 25 -0.06 2.75 -14.35
C ALA A 25 0.73 2.66 -15.65
N ASP A 26 0.77 3.74 -16.43
CA ASP A 26 1.51 3.82 -17.68
C ASP A 26 3.03 3.77 -17.43
N ASP A 27 3.53 4.54 -16.46
CA ASP A 27 4.96 4.58 -16.11
C ASP A 27 5.47 3.23 -15.59
N LEU A 28 4.62 2.47 -14.90
CA LEU A 28 4.95 1.14 -14.37
C LEU A 28 4.63 0.00 -15.33
N GLY A 29 4.00 0.27 -16.48
CA GLY A 29 3.57 -0.75 -17.42
C GLY A 29 2.56 -1.74 -16.84
N ILE A 30 1.67 -1.28 -15.96
CA ILE A 30 0.62 -2.10 -15.35
C ILE A 30 -0.76 -1.62 -15.79
N ALA A 31 -1.76 -2.52 -15.80
CA ALA A 31 -3.12 -2.10 -16.08
C ALA A 31 -3.63 -1.14 -14.98
N ARG A 32 -4.19 0.01 -15.36
CA ARG A 32 -4.79 0.97 -14.42
C ARG A 32 -5.85 0.33 -13.51
N ALA A 33 -6.60 -0.65 -14.02
CA ALA A 33 -7.56 -1.42 -13.23
C ALA A 33 -6.90 -2.23 -12.11
N THR A 34 -5.69 -2.78 -12.33
CA THR A 34 -4.90 -3.46 -11.30
C THR A 34 -4.48 -2.48 -10.21
N LEU A 35 -3.94 -1.31 -10.57
CA LEU A 35 -3.57 -0.27 -9.60
C LEU A 35 -4.79 0.20 -8.80
N SER A 36 -5.89 0.53 -9.49
CA SER A 36 -7.13 0.96 -8.82
C SER A 36 -7.72 -0.11 -7.91
N GLY A 37 -7.68 -1.37 -8.33
CA GLY A 37 -8.20 -2.48 -7.54
C GLY A 37 -7.36 -2.74 -6.30
N PHE A 38 -6.04 -2.64 -6.41
CA PHE A 38 -5.12 -2.73 -5.28
C PHE A 38 -5.30 -1.56 -4.30
N GLU A 39 -5.34 -0.31 -4.78
CA GLU A 39 -5.56 0.89 -3.95
C GLU A 39 -6.90 0.91 -3.21
N THR A 40 -7.88 0.14 -3.66
CA THR A 40 -9.23 0.09 -3.07
C THR A 40 -9.53 -1.23 -2.36
N GLY A 41 -8.56 -2.15 -2.29
CA GLY A 41 -8.74 -3.46 -1.67
C GLY A 41 -9.69 -4.41 -2.42
N ARG A 42 -10.04 -4.10 -3.68
CA ARG A 42 -10.95 -4.92 -4.51
C ARG A 42 -10.25 -6.10 -5.19
N VAL A 43 -8.92 -6.06 -5.25
CA VAL A 43 -8.11 -7.15 -5.79
C VAL A 43 -7.63 -8.01 -4.64
N ALA A 44 -7.86 -9.32 -4.74
CA ALA A 44 -7.47 -10.28 -3.71
C ALA A 44 -5.95 -10.52 -3.66
N ASP A 45 -5.24 -10.34 -4.78
CA ASP A 45 -3.80 -10.56 -4.87
C ASP A 45 -3.13 -9.71 -5.96
N ILE A 46 -1.90 -9.28 -5.69
CA ILE A 46 -1.00 -8.64 -6.65
C ILE A 46 0.42 -9.13 -6.40
N GLY A 47 1.12 -9.49 -7.48
CA GLY A 47 2.49 -9.98 -7.36
C GLY A 47 3.42 -8.96 -6.68
N LEU A 48 4.22 -9.43 -5.70
CA LEU A 48 5.13 -8.61 -4.88
C LEU A 48 6.01 -7.65 -5.70
N ARG A 49 6.50 -8.08 -6.87
CA ARG A 49 7.29 -7.25 -7.78
C ARG A 49 6.57 -5.95 -8.14
N LYS A 50 5.26 -6.00 -8.40
CA LYS A 50 4.46 -4.80 -8.74
C LYS A 50 4.36 -3.87 -7.54
N VAL A 51 4.18 -4.43 -6.35
CA VAL A 51 4.13 -3.64 -5.10
C VAL A 51 5.46 -2.92 -4.87
N MET A 52 6.59 -3.63 -5.02
CA MET A 52 7.92 -3.02 -4.92
C MET A 52 8.14 -1.91 -5.94
N LEU A 53 7.69 -2.09 -7.19
CA LEU A 53 7.76 -1.05 -8.22
C LEU A 53 6.91 0.18 -7.86
N MET A 54 5.70 -0.02 -7.33
CA MET A 54 4.84 1.07 -6.88
C MET A 54 5.48 1.87 -5.75
N LEU A 55 6.05 1.17 -4.75
CA LEU A 55 6.76 1.81 -3.64
C LEU A 55 7.96 2.60 -4.14
N ALA A 56 8.81 1.99 -4.96
CA ALA A 56 10.00 2.64 -5.51
C ALA A 56 9.65 3.88 -6.33
N TYR A 57 8.61 3.80 -7.17
CA TYR A 57 8.12 4.94 -7.96
C TYR A 57 7.63 6.10 -7.08
N LEU A 58 7.09 5.80 -5.90
CA LEU A 58 6.65 6.80 -4.92
C LEU A 58 7.76 7.21 -3.93
N ASN A 59 9.02 6.81 -4.17
CA ASN A 59 10.18 7.03 -3.29
C ASN A 59 10.07 6.38 -1.90
N TYR A 60 9.46 5.20 -1.84
CA TYR A 60 9.44 4.32 -0.66
C TYR A 60 10.17 3.02 -0.94
N GLU A 61 10.70 2.41 0.12
CA GLU A 61 11.30 1.08 0.08
C GLU A 61 10.51 0.09 0.93
N LEU A 62 10.62 -1.20 0.59
CA LEU A 62 10.04 -2.29 1.36
C LEU A 62 11.15 -3.00 2.14
N GLU A 63 11.09 -2.92 3.46
CA GLU A 63 12.07 -3.56 4.35
C GLU A 63 11.39 -4.66 5.18
N PRO A 64 11.93 -5.90 5.18
CA PRO A 64 11.45 -6.94 6.08
C PRO A 64 11.86 -6.61 7.53
N LYS A 65 10.88 -6.61 8.44
CA LYS A 65 11.11 -6.43 9.89
C LYS A 65 10.66 -7.68 10.63
N ARG A 66 11.40 -8.04 11.69
CA ARG A 66 10.98 -9.11 12.60
C ARG A 66 9.66 -8.68 13.26
N GLN A 67 8.67 -9.56 13.22
CA GLN A 67 7.43 -9.34 13.95
C GLN A 67 7.75 -9.26 15.45
N SER A 68 7.31 -8.18 16.11
CA SER A 68 7.45 -8.00 17.54
C SER A 68 6.30 -8.71 18.25
N ASP A 69 6.61 -9.48 19.29
CA ASP A 69 5.61 -10.08 20.18
C ASP A 69 4.98 -9.04 21.13
N LEU A 70 5.64 -7.88 21.30
CA LEU A 70 5.10 -6.76 22.05
C LEU A 70 4.17 -5.93 21.15
N PRO A 71 2.96 -5.59 21.62
CA PRO A 71 2.01 -4.79 20.86
C PRO A 71 2.59 -3.41 20.58
N THR A 72 2.34 -2.88 19.38
CA THR A 72 2.72 -1.51 19.05
C THR A 72 1.75 -0.52 19.70
N PHE A 73 2.18 0.74 19.85
CA PHE A 73 1.29 1.80 20.34
C PHE A 73 0.00 1.92 19.51
N GLU A 74 0.10 1.77 18.19
CA GLU A 74 -1.06 1.75 17.31
C GLU A 74 -1.98 0.55 17.57
N SER A 75 -1.41 -0.63 17.78
CA SER A 75 -2.17 -1.86 18.12
C SER A 75 -2.97 -1.65 19.40
N LEU A 76 -2.34 -1.15 20.46
CA LEU A 76 -2.99 -0.87 21.75
C LEU A 76 -4.13 0.15 21.61
N ARG A 77 -3.94 1.17 20.76
CA ARG A 77 -4.97 2.20 20.53
C ARG A 77 -6.16 1.66 19.72
N SER A 78 -5.92 0.73 18.79
CA SER A 78 -6.99 0.08 18.03
C SER A 78 -7.85 -0.85 18.89
N GLU A 79 -7.24 -1.56 19.85
CA GLU A 79 -7.95 -2.42 20.82
C GLU A 79 -8.92 -1.61 21.69
N GLN A 80 -8.48 -0.45 22.20
CA GLN A 80 -9.31 0.44 23.04
C GLN A 80 -10.48 1.10 22.30
N SER A 81 -10.42 1.17 20.97
CA SER A 81 -11.49 1.81 20.16
C SER A 81 -12.63 0.84 19.83
N HIS A 82 -12.48 -0.43 20.20
CA HIS A 82 -13.45 -1.51 19.98
C HIS A 82 -14.16 -1.98 21.27
N GLU A 83 -13.90 -1.32 22.41
CA GLU A 83 -14.68 -1.41 23.66
C GLU A 83 -15.63 -0.21 23.80
#